data_AF-A0A668UAE6-F1
#
_entry.id   AF-A0A668UAE6-F1
#
_cell.length_a   1.000
_cell.length_b   1.000
_cell.length_c   1.000
_cell.angle_alpha   90.00
_cell.angle_beta   90.00
_cell.angle_gamma   90.00
#
_symmetry.space_group_name_H-M   'P 1'
#
loop_
_entity.id
_entity.type
_entity.pdbx_description
1 polymer ?
#
loop_
_entity_poly.entity_id
_entity_poly.type
_entity_poly.pdbx_seq_one_letter_code
_entity_poly.pdbx_strand_id
1 'polypeptide(L)'
;MTDTHLPTAGGFPAPGLLVRKSEEITDLIDLFSKTQYRAKEVTPRVEVIEKRCLHLFARDYKYSIIQNTNGEVCGHYPRQIVFLEYECLDVEKDRFESTVQISKLQDLVNRSKMARCRGRFVCPVILYNGKHICRSSTLAGWGELYGRTGYNYIFSGGSDDTWTESEEFPEDDGVVRNGDSHLFDKVRGYDIKLLRYLSVRYICDLMVENKKVKFGLNVTSSEKVDKAQRYADFTLLSVPYPGCEFFKDYKDRDYTAEGLVFNWNQDFVDAPLTIPRCFTHNLNIDWTQYQSWDLVQQTQNYLKLLLHIINSDDDSGLLVHCISGWDRTPLFVSLLRLSLWADGAVHASLEPTEILYLTIAYDWFLFGHMLPDRLSKGEEIFFFCFNFLKHIVSEKFSTVKKQSFRRKNSHFKDGDFTVEELCQLKSRDRGSVTSLSSDFSLITEEMASGSSLTNDTVDLASSQPQASNWRKGTTSSSPMVVWNKQNPLDDRLSHTANDARSSSSSSNQSEHGDTRTGSSPLAVPGRRCSFPSERQARLEAVREAFLAAYSSTVGLKSSAPSPSGAISGLLEQFARGVGLRGSNAIV
;
A
#
# COMPACT_ATOMS: atom_id res chain seq x y z
N MET A 1 39.40 5.63 -49.26
CA MET A 1 38.24 4.81 -49.67
C MET A 1 38.13 3.62 -48.74
N THR A 2 37.23 3.69 -47.77
CA THR A 2 36.27 2.62 -47.40
C THR A 2 35.56 3.07 -46.12
N ASP A 3 34.26 3.33 -46.30
CA ASP A 3 33.26 3.62 -45.28
C ASP A 3 33.05 2.44 -44.33
N THR A 4 32.85 2.73 -43.05
CA THR A 4 32.08 1.87 -42.14
C THR A 4 31.15 2.74 -41.31
N HIS A 5 29.86 2.69 -41.67
CA HIS A 5 28.75 3.37 -41.04
C HIS A 5 28.43 2.80 -39.65
N LEU A 6 28.25 3.69 -38.66
CA LEU A 6 27.52 3.45 -37.41
C LEU A 6 26.03 3.19 -37.70
N PRO A 7 25.34 2.33 -36.93
CA PRO A 7 23.88 2.24 -36.98
C PRO A 7 23.24 3.31 -36.08
N THR A 8 22.33 4.07 -36.68
CA THR A 8 21.49 5.11 -36.09
C THR A 8 20.36 4.50 -35.25
N ALA A 9 20.14 5.07 -34.06
CA ALA A 9 19.01 4.74 -33.19
C ALA A 9 17.69 5.27 -33.77
N GLY A 10 16.69 4.39 -33.87
CA GLY A 10 15.34 4.74 -34.34
C GLY A 10 14.56 3.51 -34.78
N GLY A 11 14.09 2.70 -33.83
CA GLY A 11 13.24 1.55 -34.12
C GLY A 11 12.09 1.47 -33.14
N PHE A 12 10.86 1.61 -33.64
CA PHE A 12 9.65 1.21 -32.91
C PHE A 12 9.79 -0.26 -32.49
N PRO A 13 9.34 -0.66 -31.27
CA PRO A 13 9.48 -2.03 -30.82
C PRO A 13 8.73 -2.97 -31.78
N ALA A 14 9.41 -4.03 -32.21
CA ALA A 14 8.84 -5.02 -33.12
C ALA A 14 7.54 -5.60 -32.53
N PRO A 15 6.46 -5.72 -33.33
CA PRO A 15 5.13 -6.14 -32.84
C PRO A 15 5.14 -7.48 -32.09
N GLY A 16 6.08 -8.40 -32.40
CA GLY A 16 6.24 -9.67 -31.69
C GLY A 16 6.74 -9.55 -30.24
N LEU A 17 7.41 -8.46 -29.85
CA LEU A 17 7.90 -8.26 -28.48
C LEU A 17 6.78 -7.80 -27.54
N LEU A 18 5.87 -6.95 -28.03
CA LEU A 18 4.69 -6.50 -27.27
C LEU A 18 3.70 -7.64 -27.03
N VAL A 19 3.50 -8.50 -28.04
CA VAL A 19 2.67 -9.71 -27.91
C VAL A 19 3.21 -10.64 -26.82
N ARG A 20 4.52 -10.92 -26.79
CA ARG A 20 5.16 -11.72 -25.73
C ARG A 20 5.02 -11.10 -24.34
N LYS A 21 5.18 -9.78 -24.20
CA LYS A 21 5.00 -9.09 -22.90
C LYS A 21 3.55 -9.16 -22.39
N SER A 22 2.57 -9.12 -23.29
CA SER A 22 1.15 -9.28 -22.95
C SER A 22 0.80 -10.71 -22.53
N GLU A 23 1.44 -11.71 -23.14
CA GLU A 23 1.32 -13.12 -22.75
C GLU A 23 1.88 -13.36 -21.34
N GLU A 24 3.02 -12.74 -20.98
CA GLU A 24 3.59 -12.86 -19.63
C GLU A 24 2.64 -12.40 -18.51
N ILE A 25 1.90 -11.29 -18.71
CA ILE A 25 0.93 -10.80 -17.72
C ILE A 25 -0.27 -11.74 -17.62
N THR A 26 -0.75 -12.22 -18.76
CA THR A 26 -1.88 -13.17 -18.86
C THR A 26 -1.54 -14.45 -18.11
N ASP A 27 -0.36 -15.02 -18.36
CA ASP A 27 0.15 -16.21 -17.68
C ASP A 27 0.31 -16.04 -16.17
N LEU A 28 0.79 -14.87 -15.74
CA LEU A 28 0.93 -14.53 -14.34
C LEU A 28 -0.43 -14.47 -13.64
N ILE A 29 -1.42 -13.79 -14.23
CA ILE A 29 -2.78 -13.71 -13.66
C ILE A 29 -3.44 -15.08 -13.64
N ASP A 30 -3.29 -15.89 -14.69
CA ASP A 30 -3.81 -17.25 -14.74
C ASP A 30 -3.26 -18.11 -13.59
N LEU A 31 -1.94 -18.12 -13.40
CA LEU A 31 -1.31 -18.83 -12.28
C LEU A 31 -1.82 -18.31 -10.93
N PHE A 32 -1.87 -16.99 -10.77
CA PHE A 32 -2.27 -16.35 -9.52
C PHE A 32 -3.73 -16.64 -9.17
N SER A 33 -4.61 -16.69 -10.16
CA SER A 33 -6.03 -17.00 -9.94
C SER A 33 -6.28 -18.42 -9.43
N LYS A 34 -5.32 -19.34 -9.65
CA LYS A 34 -5.42 -20.76 -9.30
C LYS A 34 -4.58 -21.14 -8.08
N THR A 35 -3.55 -20.36 -7.76
CA THR A 35 -2.57 -20.73 -6.73
C THR A 35 -2.28 -19.58 -5.77
N GLN A 36 -2.15 -19.92 -4.49
CA GLN A 36 -1.64 -18.99 -3.48
C GLN A 36 -0.15 -19.25 -3.30
N TYR A 37 0.67 -18.19 -3.35
CA TYR A 37 2.10 -18.33 -3.11
C TYR A 37 2.41 -18.81 -1.67
N ARG A 38 3.37 -19.73 -1.58
CA ARG A 38 4.01 -20.21 -0.36
C ARG A 38 5.51 -20.40 -0.63
N ALA A 39 6.37 -19.83 0.20
CA ALA A 39 7.82 -19.89 0.01
C ALA A 39 8.39 -21.32 0.12
N LYS A 40 7.67 -22.26 0.74
CA LYS A 40 8.03 -23.69 0.83
C LYS A 40 7.67 -24.51 -0.41
N GLU A 41 6.75 -24.01 -1.24
CA GLU A 41 6.12 -24.75 -2.34
C GLU A 41 6.47 -24.10 -3.69
N VAL A 42 7.69 -23.58 -3.82
CA VAL A 42 8.11 -22.84 -5.02
C VAL A 42 8.31 -23.80 -6.19
N THR A 43 7.55 -23.57 -7.25
CA THR A 43 7.65 -24.29 -8.53
C THR A 43 8.61 -23.57 -9.48
N PRO A 44 9.14 -24.24 -10.53
CA PRO A 44 9.98 -23.58 -11.53
C PRO A 44 9.33 -22.34 -12.16
N ARG A 45 8.00 -22.34 -12.32
CA ARG A 45 7.25 -21.18 -12.85
C ARG A 45 7.32 -19.99 -11.89
N VAL A 46 7.26 -20.24 -10.58
CA VAL A 46 7.41 -19.20 -9.55
C VAL A 46 8.86 -18.69 -9.48
N GLU A 47 9.87 -19.54 -9.67
CA GLU A 47 11.27 -19.10 -9.75
C GLU A 47 11.51 -18.16 -10.93
N VAL A 48 10.87 -18.40 -12.08
CA VAL A 48 10.92 -17.49 -13.23
C VAL A 48 10.29 -16.14 -12.86
N ILE A 49 9.17 -16.14 -12.13
CA ILE A 49 8.52 -14.90 -11.66
C ILE A 49 9.43 -14.13 -10.70
N GLU A 50 10.05 -14.81 -9.71
CA GLU A 50 10.99 -14.20 -8.77
C GLU A 50 12.19 -13.58 -9.52
N LYS A 51 12.82 -14.34 -10.44
CA LYS A 51 13.94 -13.85 -11.28
C LYS A 51 13.53 -12.65 -12.14
N ARG A 52 12.32 -12.67 -12.70
CA ARG A 52 11.80 -11.54 -13.50
C ARG A 52 11.65 -10.29 -12.65
N CYS A 53 11.11 -10.39 -11.43
CA CYS A 53 11.04 -9.26 -10.49
C CYS A 53 12.44 -8.72 -10.16
N LEU A 54 13.41 -9.59 -9.85
CA LEU A 54 14.79 -9.17 -9.57
C LEU A 54 15.43 -8.42 -10.74
N HIS A 55 15.20 -8.88 -11.97
CA HIS A 55 15.68 -8.19 -13.17
C HIS A 55 15.02 -6.82 -13.34
N LEU A 56 13.72 -6.70 -13.08
CA LEU A 56 13.01 -5.42 -13.17
C LEU A 56 13.51 -4.42 -12.12
N PHE A 57 13.75 -4.85 -10.87
CA PHE A 57 14.38 -4.00 -9.86
C PHE A 57 15.80 -3.56 -10.25
N ALA A 58 16.60 -4.46 -10.84
CA ALA A 58 17.98 -4.18 -11.24
C ALA A 58 18.13 -3.08 -12.29
N ARG A 59 17.04 -2.72 -13.00
CA ARG A 59 17.09 -1.71 -14.06
C ARG A 59 17.29 -0.31 -13.50
N ASP A 60 16.70 -0.01 -12.34
CA ASP A 60 16.68 1.33 -11.77
C ASP A 60 17.31 1.40 -10.37
N TYR A 61 17.69 0.26 -9.78
CA TYR A 61 18.16 0.21 -8.39
C TYR A 61 19.37 -0.70 -8.20
N LYS A 62 20.29 -0.25 -7.34
CA LYS A 62 21.16 -1.16 -6.59
C LYS A 62 20.33 -1.77 -5.45
N TYR A 63 20.40 -3.09 -5.31
CA TYR A 63 19.69 -3.76 -4.23
C TYR A 63 20.52 -4.88 -3.60
N SER A 64 20.17 -5.17 -2.35
CA SER A 64 20.57 -6.35 -1.61
C SER A 64 19.39 -7.31 -1.46
N ILE A 65 19.68 -8.56 -1.07
CA ILE A 65 18.66 -9.58 -0.81
C ILE A 65 18.62 -9.90 0.68
N ILE A 66 17.45 -9.73 1.28
CA ILE A 66 17.10 -10.33 2.57
C ILE A 66 16.67 -11.76 2.27
N GLN A 67 17.40 -12.73 2.84
CA GLN A 67 17.16 -14.14 2.61
C GLN A 67 15.97 -14.62 3.44
N ASN A 68 15.03 -15.27 2.77
CA ASN A 68 13.89 -15.95 3.38
C ASN A 68 13.83 -17.38 2.84
N THR A 69 14.96 -18.08 2.96
CA THR A 69 15.14 -19.46 2.51
C THR A 69 13.99 -20.33 3.03
N ASN A 70 13.29 -20.98 2.11
CA ASN A 70 12.14 -21.86 2.41
C ASN A 70 11.07 -21.24 3.33
N GLY A 71 10.95 -19.90 3.37
CA GLY A 71 9.97 -19.23 4.22
C GLY A 71 10.25 -19.27 5.72
N GLU A 72 11.50 -19.51 6.14
CA GLU A 72 11.90 -19.60 7.55
C GLU A 72 11.66 -18.32 8.37
N VAL A 73 11.68 -17.17 7.69
CA VAL A 73 11.33 -15.89 8.29
C VAL A 73 9.83 -15.68 8.17
N CYS A 74 9.30 -15.76 6.95
CA CYS A 74 7.87 -15.69 6.68
C CYS A 74 7.48 -16.54 5.48
N GLY A 75 6.67 -17.58 5.69
CA GLY A 75 6.20 -18.48 4.61
C GLY A 75 5.34 -17.83 3.54
N HIS A 76 4.93 -16.57 3.76
CA HIS A 76 4.05 -15.79 2.89
C HIS A 76 4.77 -14.62 2.19
N TYR A 77 6.08 -14.47 2.40
CA TYR A 77 6.92 -13.49 1.71
C TYR A 77 7.82 -14.20 0.69
N PRO A 78 8.32 -13.49 -0.35
CA PRO A 78 9.23 -14.05 -1.34
C PRO A 78 10.43 -14.77 -0.71
N ARG A 79 11.04 -15.75 -1.39
CA ARG A 79 12.30 -16.37 -0.92
C ARG A 79 13.46 -15.37 -0.93
N GLN A 80 13.45 -14.48 -1.92
CA GLN A 80 14.43 -13.42 -2.12
C GLN A 80 13.72 -12.07 -1.99
N ILE A 81 13.85 -11.45 -0.82
CA ILE A 81 13.20 -10.18 -0.52
C ILE A 81 14.17 -9.06 -0.90
N VAL A 82 13.70 -8.13 -1.74
CA VAL A 82 14.53 -7.09 -2.32
C VAL A 82 14.61 -5.92 -1.35
N PHE A 83 15.83 -5.57 -0.95
CA PHE A 83 16.14 -4.36 -0.22
C PHE A 83 16.79 -3.36 -1.18
N LEU A 84 16.05 -2.34 -1.60
CA LEU A 84 16.54 -1.30 -2.51
C LEU A 84 17.46 -0.34 -1.76
N GLU A 85 18.75 -0.32 -2.08
CA GLU A 85 19.74 0.48 -1.35
C GLU A 85 19.73 1.94 -1.83
N TYR A 86 19.81 2.12 -3.15
CA TYR A 86 19.79 3.42 -3.80
C TYR A 86 19.34 3.28 -5.26
N GLU A 87 18.84 4.39 -5.81
CA GLU A 87 18.52 4.52 -7.24
C GLU A 87 19.80 4.56 -8.06
N CYS A 88 19.86 3.76 -9.12
CA CYS A 88 21.02 3.58 -9.95
C CYS A 88 20.82 4.23 -11.33
N LEU A 89 21.38 5.42 -11.52
CA LEU A 89 21.48 6.04 -12.84
C LEU A 89 22.75 5.49 -13.52
N ASP A 90 22.66 5.09 -14.80
CA ASP A 90 23.74 4.39 -15.54
C ASP A 90 25.12 5.08 -15.50
N VAL A 91 25.18 6.36 -15.15
CA VAL A 91 26.40 7.17 -15.08
C VAL A 91 27.15 7.02 -13.73
N GLU A 92 26.52 6.46 -12.69
CA GLU A 92 27.03 6.50 -11.30
C GLU A 92 27.19 5.13 -10.62
N LYS A 93 27.06 4.02 -11.37
CA LYS A 93 27.10 2.63 -10.87
C LYS A 93 28.27 2.30 -9.92
N ASP A 94 29.41 2.96 -10.07
CA ASP A 94 30.64 2.66 -9.32
C ASP A 94 31.06 3.77 -8.32
N ARG A 95 30.22 4.78 -8.07
CA ARG A 95 30.59 5.93 -7.23
C ARG A 95 30.08 5.88 -5.79
N PHE A 96 29.08 5.05 -5.51
CA PHE A 96 28.42 5.02 -4.20
C PHE A 96 28.42 3.60 -3.61
N GLU A 97 29.04 3.46 -2.44
CA GLU A 97 28.92 2.26 -1.62
C GLU A 97 27.78 2.45 -0.61
N SER A 98 26.87 1.50 -0.58
CA SER A 98 25.77 1.50 0.39
C SER A 98 26.30 1.39 1.81
N THR A 99 25.79 2.23 2.70
CA THR A 99 26.09 2.20 4.13
C THR A 99 25.31 1.12 4.87
N VAL A 100 24.41 0.40 4.19
CA VAL A 100 23.52 -0.58 4.82
C VAL A 100 24.25 -1.89 5.08
N GLN A 101 24.29 -2.27 6.35
CA GLN A 101 24.80 -3.56 6.79
C GLN A 101 23.72 -4.64 6.63
N ILE A 102 23.68 -5.29 5.47
CA ILE A 102 22.68 -6.32 5.14
C ILE A 102 22.63 -7.47 6.16
N SER A 103 23.76 -7.84 6.76
CA SER A 103 23.84 -8.86 7.82
C SER A 103 23.07 -8.45 9.08
N LYS A 104 23.22 -7.18 9.50
CA LYS A 104 22.48 -6.61 10.63
C LYS A 104 21.00 -6.50 10.33
N LEU A 105 20.62 -6.13 9.11
CA LEU A 105 19.23 -6.13 8.67
C LEU A 105 18.63 -7.55 8.74
N GLN A 106 19.35 -8.55 8.25
CA GLN A 106 18.94 -9.96 8.31
C GLN A 106 18.74 -10.43 9.75
N ASP A 107 19.65 -10.07 10.69
CA ASP A 107 19.49 -10.39 12.11
C ASP A 107 18.22 -9.75 12.71
N LEU A 108 18.01 -8.45 12.46
CA LEU A 108 16.81 -7.75 12.93
C LEU A 108 15.51 -8.37 12.38
N VAL A 109 15.52 -8.76 11.11
CA VAL A 109 14.40 -9.48 10.47
C VAL A 109 14.15 -10.83 11.16
N ASN A 110 15.20 -11.62 11.40
CA ASN A 110 15.08 -12.92 12.06
C ASN A 110 14.54 -12.80 13.48
N ARG A 111 14.95 -11.78 14.24
CA ARG A 111 14.55 -11.59 15.64
C ARG A 111 13.17 -10.93 15.80
N SER A 112 12.73 -10.15 14.80
CA SER A 112 11.42 -9.49 14.81
C SER A 112 10.29 -10.31 14.18
N LYS A 113 10.61 -11.44 13.50
CA LYS A 113 9.63 -12.22 12.69
C LYS A 113 8.36 -12.65 13.42
N MET A 114 8.35 -12.70 14.76
CA MET A 114 7.19 -13.10 15.55
C MET A 114 6.33 -11.93 16.06
N ALA A 115 6.79 -10.69 15.89
CA ALA A 115 6.11 -9.51 16.46
C ALA A 115 4.76 -9.20 15.81
N ARG A 116 4.59 -9.62 14.55
CA ARG A 116 3.45 -9.29 13.71
C ARG A 116 2.71 -10.53 13.23
N CYS A 117 1.41 -10.36 12.98
CA CYS A 117 0.51 -11.46 12.60
C CYS A 117 1.03 -12.19 11.35
N ARG A 118 0.86 -13.51 11.29
CA ARG A 118 1.36 -14.42 10.25
C ARG A 118 2.88 -14.43 10.07
N GLY A 119 3.61 -13.87 11.04
CA GLY A 119 5.05 -13.67 10.98
C GLY A 119 5.47 -12.69 9.88
N ARG A 120 4.54 -11.85 9.43
CA ARG A 120 4.77 -10.88 8.35
C ARG A 120 5.44 -9.66 8.97
N PHE A 121 6.76 -9.75 9.14
CA PHE A 121 7.61 -8.67 9.64
C PHE A 121 7.56 -7.42 8.74
N VAL A 122 8.13 -6.31 9.20
CA VAL A 122 8.20 -5.06 8.44
C VAL A 122 9.14 -5.23 7.25
N CYS A 123 8.60 -5.14 6.04
CA CYS A 123 9.34 -5.41 4.80
C CYS A 123 9.38 -4.16 3.92
N PRO A 124 10.56 -3.62 3.57
CA PRO A 124 10.69 -2.52 2.62
C PRO A 124 10.35 -2.98 1.20
N VAL A 125 9.58 -2.19 0.45
CA VAL A 125 9.08 -2.59 -0.89
C VAL A 125 9.18 -1.50 -1.95
N ILE A 126 9.31 -0.23 -1.55
CA ILE A 126 9.56 0.89 -2.45
C ILE A 126 10.62 1.77 -1.81
N LEU A 127 11.56 2.26 -2.61
CA LEU A 127 12.49 3.33 -2.25
C LEU A 127 12.10 4.55 -3.07
N TYR A 128 11.88 5.68 -2.41
CA TYR A 128 11.53 6.95 -3.03
C TYR A 128 12.24 8.08 -2.29
N ASN A 129 13.06 8.87 -3.00
CA ASN A 129 13.84 9.97 -2.42
C ASN A 129 14.65 9.54 -1.17
N GLY A 130 15.28 8.36 -1.22
CA GLY A 130 16.05 7.82 -0.09
C GLY A 130 15.22 7.29 1.09
N LYS A 131 13.88 7.32 1.00
CA LYS A 131 12.97 6.85 2.05
C LYS A 131 12.34 5.52 1.68
N HIS A 132 12.27 4.62 2.66
CA HIS A 132 11.60 3.33 2.47
C HIS A 132 10.11 3.43 2.75
N ILE A 133 9.31 2.94 1.80
CA ILE A 133 7.94 2.54 2.06
C ILE A 133 7.97 1.03 2.37
N CYS A 134 7.54 0.71 3.57
CA CYS A 134 7.44 -0.63 4.10
C CYS A 134 6.00 -1.11 4.13
N ARG A 135 5.85 -2.43 4.13
CA ARG A 135 4.57 -3.11 4.31
C ARG A 135 4.67 -4.14 5.41
N SER A 136 3.54 -4.42 6.05
CA SER A 136 3.48 -5.46 7.08
C SER A 136 2.06 -5.90 7.39
N SER A 137 1.91 -6.79 8.37
CA SER A 137 0.66 -7.04 9.09
C SER A 137 0.60 -6.24 10.39
N THR A 138 -0.54 -6.26 11.07
CA THR A 138 -0.65 -5.71 12.42
C THR A 138 0.07 -6.59 13.43
N LEU A 139 0.23 -6.11 14.66
CA LEU A 139 0.93 -6.82 15.72
C LEU A 139 0.23 -8.14 16.12
N ALA A 140 1.04 -9.18 16.37
CA ALA A 140 0.57 -10.49 16.80
C ALA A 140 -0.05 -10.44 18.21
N GLY A 141 -1.16 -11.14 18.40
CA GLY A 141 -1.79 -11.33 19.70
C GLY A 141 -1.16 -12.47 20.52
N TRP A 142 -1.64 -12.62 21.74
CA TRP A 142 -1.10 -13.57 22.73
C TRP A 142 -1.15 -15.02 22.26
N GLY A 143 -2.32 -15.50 21.83
CA GLY A 143 -2.47 -16.88 21.35
C GLY A 143 -1.61 -17.22 20.14
N GLU A 144 -1.32 -16.25 19.28
CA GLU A 144 -0.45 -16.45 18.12
C GLU A 144 1.03 -16.50 18.51
N LEU A 145 1.47 -15.64 19.45
CA LEU A 145 2.86 -15.62 19.93
C LEU A 145 3.20 -16.90 20.68
N TYR A 146 2.36 -17.33 21.63
CA TYR A 146 2.56 -18.57 22.40
C TYR A 146 2.31 -19.82 21.57
N GLY A 147 1.29 -19.81 20.71
CA GLY A 147 1.04 -20.93 19.80
C GLY A 147 2.25 -21.20 18.91
N ARG A 148 2.99 -20.16 18.49
CA ARG A 148 4.23 -20.32 17.72
C ARG A 148 5.45 -20.67 18.57
N THR A 149 5.63 -20.02 19.71
CA THR A 149 6.78 -20.30 20.60
C THR A 149 6.68 -21.71 21.18
N GLY A 150 5.49 -22.15 21.59
CA GLY A 150 5.23 -23.50 22.07
C GLY A 150 5.38 -24.58 21.00
N TYR A 151 4.98 -24.32 19.75
CA TYR A 151 5.23 -25.25 18.64
C TYR A 151 6.72 -25.37 18.31
N ASN A 152 7.46 -24.26 18.30
CA ASN A 152 8.92 -24.30 18.13
C ASN A 152 9.61 -25.01 19.31
N TYR A 153 9.15 -24.82 20.54
CA TYR A 153 9.71 -25.49 21.71
C TYR A 153 9.44 -27.01 21.72
N ILE A 154 8.25 -27.45 21.30
CA ILE A 154 7.83 -28.86 21.34
C ILE A 154 8.30 -29.66 20.11
N PHE A 155 8.42 -29.02 18.93
CA PHE A 155 8.76 -29.72 17.68
C PHE A 155 10.17 -29.44 17.13
N SER A 156 10.94 -28.52 17.73
CA SER A 156 12.38 -28.38 17.42
C SER A 156 13.26 -29.39 18.19
N GLY A 157 12.70 -30.57 18.49
CA GLY A 157 13.36 -31.80 18.99
C GLY A 157 14.76 -31.59 19.56
N GLY A 158 14.86 -31.58 20.89
CA GLY A 158 16.09 -31.35 21.65
C GLY A 158 17.37 -31.87 21.00
N SER A 159 18.01 -31.01 20.21
CA SER A 159 19.40 -31.11 19.83
C SER A 159 20.04 -29.76 20.12
N ASP A 160 20.78 -29.77 21.21
CA ASP A 160 21.70 -28.76 21.70
C ASP A 160 22.73 -28.38 20.63
N ASP A 161 23.01 -27.07 20.50
CA ASP A 161 24.37 -26.53 20.33
C ASP A 161 24.34 -24.99 20.32
N THR A 162 24.35 -24.45 21.54
CA THR A 162 25.26 -23.42 22.08
C THR A 162 25.43 -22.06 21.36
N TRP A 163 24.96 -20.99 22.02
CA TRP A 163 25.85 -19.95 22.57
C TRP A 163 25.30 -19.48 23.93
N THR A 164 26.08 -19.81 24.95
CA THR A 164 25.97 -19.50 26.38
C THR A 164 26.12 -18.00 26.67
N GLU A 165 25.16 -17.45 27.39
CA GLU A 165 25.45 -16.65 28.58
C GLU A 165 24.52 -17.17 29.68
N SER A 166 25.12 -17.86 30.64
CA SER A 166 24.48 -18.42 31.81
C SER A 166 24.21 -17.30 32.79
N GLU A 167 22.94 -16.98 33.03
CA GLU A 167 22.52 -16.50 34.35
C GLU A 167 21.55 -17.52 34.93
N GLU A 168 22.03 -18.23 35.96
CA GLU A 168 21.22 -19.07 36.82
C GLU A 168 20.15 -18.21 37.50
N PHE A 169 18.87 -18.51 37.25
CA PHE A 169 17.78 -17.99 38.07
C PHE A 169 17.22 -19.13 38.92
N PRO A 170 17.00 -18.91 40.23
CA PRO A 170 16.51 -19.94 41.12
C PRO A 170 15.08 -20.32 40.72
N GLU A 171 14.78 -21.61 40.87
CA GLU A 171 13.43 -22.16 40.75
C GLU A 171 12.51 -21.46 41.76
N ASP A 172 11.72 -20.49 41.29
CA ASP A 172 10.57 -19.97 42.05
C ASP A 172 9.28 -20.39 41.34
N ASP A 173 8.63 -21.35 42.00
CA ASP A 173 7.42 -22.02 41.60
C ASP A 173 6.23 -21.05 41.78
N GLY A 174 6.03 -20.15 40.81
CA GLY A 174 4.95 -19.14 40.87
C GLY A 174 4.80 -18.15 39.70
N VAL A 175 5.57 -18.28 38.61
CA VAL A 175 5.85 -17.15 37.68
C VAL A 175 5.34 -17.36 36.26
N VAL A 176 4.06 -17.69 36.07
CA VAL A 176 3.51 -17.72 34.69
C VAL A 176 3.28 -16.30 34.14
N ARG A 177 2.85 -15.33 34.96
CA ARG A 177 2.50 -13.97 34.47
C ARG A 177 3.66 -13.02 34.19
N ASN A 178 4.85 -13.24 34.77
CA ASN A 178 5.97 -12.28 34.67
C ASN A 178 6.86 -12.55 33.44
N GLY A 179 7.02 -13.82 33.04
CA GLY A 179 7.72 -14.19 31.80
C GLY A 179 7.02 -13.67 30.54
N ASP A 180 5.70 -13.48 30.62
CA ASP A 180 4.87 -13.08 29.49
C ASP A 180 5.11 -11.64 29.02
N SER A 181 5.27 -10.71 29.96
CA SER A 181 5.62 -9.32 29.62
C SER A 181 6.99 -9.28 28.97
N HIS A 182 7.95 -10.01 29.52
CA HIS A 182 9.32 -10.02 29.06
C HIS A 182 9.47 -10.54 27.62
N LEU A 183 8.71 -11.58 27.23
CA LEU A 183 8.70 -12.08 25.86
C LEU A 183 8.12 -11.04 24.87
N PHE A 184 7.01 -10.40 25.22
CA PHE A 184 6.40 -9.36 24.39
C PHE A 184 7.34 -8.17 24.22
N ASP A 185 7.95 -7.71 25.31
CA ASP A 185 8.87 -6.56 25.29
C ASP A 185 10.12 -6.88 24.48
N LYS A 186 10.64 -8.11 24.59
CA LYS A 186 11.74 -8.59 23.75
C LYS A 186 11.38 -8.60 22.27
N VAL A 187 10.29 -9.27 21.88
CA VAL A 187 9.90 -9.44 20.47
C VAL A 187 9.47 -8.12 19.83
N ARG A 188 8.66 -7.31 20.53
CA ARG A 188 8.24 -5.97 20.07
C ARG A 188 9.42 -5.01 20.05
N GLY A 189 10.37 -5.14 20.97
CA GLY A 189 11.62 -4.38 20.97
C GLY A 189 12.44 -4.62 19.70
N TYR A 190 12.51 -5.85 19.18
CA TYR A 190 13.15 -6.13 17.89
C TYR A 190 12.37 -5.57 16.69
N ASP A 191 11.03 -5.60 16.71
CA ASP A 191 10.20 -4.94 15.69
C ASP A 191 10.45 -3.44 15.64
N ILE A 192 10.54 -2.78 16.80
CA ILE A 192 10.86 -1.35 16.91
C ILE A 192 12.29 -1.06 16.43
N LYS A 193 13.26 -1.92 16.76
CA LYS A 193 14.64 -1.79 16.23
C LYS A 193 14.66 -1.93 14.71
N LEU A 194 13.90 -2.87 14.14
CA LEU A 194 13.78 -3.03 12.68
C LEU A 194 13.13 -1.80 12.03
N LEU A 195 12.03 -1.31 12.59
CA LEU A 195 11.36 -0.09 12.13
C LEU A 195 12.33 1.09 12.08
N ARG A 196 13.09 1.32 13.17
CA ARG A 196 14.09 2.39 13.24
C ARG A 196 15.25 2.17 12.27
N TYR A 197 15.69 0.92 12.07
CA TYR A 197 16.74 0.59 11.11
C TYR A 197 16.32 0.90 9.66
N LEU A 198 15.04 0.73 9.34
CA LEU A 198 14.44 1.09 8.05
C LEU A 198 14.01 2.57 7.98
N SER A 199 14.42 3.38 8.96
CA SER A 199 14.05 4.79 9.11
C SER A 199 12.54 5.05 9.13
N VAL A 200 11.72 4.06 9.49
CA VAL A 200 10.26 4.23 9.57
C VAL A 200 9.93 5.14 10.74
N ARG A 201 9.18 6.22 10.46
CA ARG A 201 8.60 7.12 11.47
C ARG A 201 7.08 7.08 11.44
N TYR A 202 6.51 6.93 10.26
CA TYR A 202 5.08 6.99 10.02
C TYR A 202 4.51 5.58 9.93
N ILE A 203 3.48 5.28 10.71
CA ILE A 203 2.79 3.98 10.68
C ILE A 203 1.33 4.22 10.29
N CYS A 204 0.96 3.78 9.10
CA CYS A 204 -0.38 3.82 8.54
C CYS A 204 -1.11 2.50 8.83
N ASP A 205 -2.10 2.57 9.72
CA ASP A 205 -2.96 1.48 10.12
C ASP A 205 -4.32 1.57 9.41
N LEU A 206 -4.58 0.61 8.52
CA LEU A 206 -5.82 0.52 7.74
C LEU A 206 -6.95 -0.24 8.45
N MET A 207 -6.73 -0.70 9.70
CA MET A 207 -7.74 -1.47 10.45
C MET A 207 -8.92 -0.61 10.86
N VAL A 208 -10.12 -1.13 10.63
CA VAL A 208 -11.39 -0.58 11.14
C VAL A 208 -11.63 -0.96 12.60
N GLU A 209 -10.87 -1.94 13.08
CA GLU A 209 -10.88 -2.40 14.46
C GLU A 209 -9.59 -2.04 15.22
N ASN A 210 -9.65 -1.92 16.54
CA ASN A 210 -8.50 -1.81 17.43
C ASN A 210 -7.84 -3.18 17.65
N LYS A 211 -8.67 -4.22 17.74
CA LYS A 211 -8.26 -5.61 17.91
C LYS A 211 -9.12 -6.50 17.05
N LYS A 212 -8.51 -7.48 16.40
CA LYS A 212 -9.28 -8.48 15.64
C LYS A 212 -9.72 -9.59 16.57
N VAL A 213 -11.02 -9.85 16.62
CA VAL A 213 -11.60 -11.02 17.29
C VAL A 213 -11.88 -12.12 16.27
N LYS A 214 -11.50 -13.36 16.59
CA LYS A 214 -11.90 -14.56 15.85
C LYS A 214 -12.27 -15.65 16.86
N PHE A 215 -13.44 -16.26 16.70
CA PHE A 215 -13.95 -17.29 17.63
C PHE A 215 -13.96 -16.82 19.11
N GLY A 216 -14.30 -15.56 19.37
CA GLY A 216 -14.31 -14.98 20.72
C GLY A 216 -12.92 -14.61 21.28
N LEU A 217 -11.83 -14.84 20.54
CA LEU A 217 -10.47 -14.56 20.99
C LEU A 217 -9.87 -13.37 20.23
N ASN A 218 -9.19 -12.47 20.96
CA ASN A 218 -8.38 -11.41 20.36
C ASN A 218 -7.14 -12.04 19.70
N VAL A 219 -7.15 -12.13 18.36
CA VAL A 219 -6.05 -12.73 17.60
C VAL A 219 -4.95 -11.72 17.28
N THR A 220 -5.28 -10.43 17.15
CA THR A 220 -4.31 -9.37 16.85
C THR A 220 -4.70 -8.03 17.47
N SER A 221 -3.74 -7.11 17.58
CA SER A 221 -3.96 -5.74 18.06
C SER A 221 -3.18 -4.73 17.23
N SER A 222 -3.74 -3.54 17.05
CA SER A 222 -3.03 -2.40 16.44
C SER A 222 -2.08 -1.73 17.45
N GLU A 223 -1.01 -1.12 16.92
CA GLU A 223 -0.07 -0.22 17.58
C GLU A 223 -0.81 0.88 18.37
N LYS A 224 -1.95 1.35 17.84
CA LYS A 224 -2.75 2.44 18.45
C LYS A 224 -3.37 2.09 19.81
N VAL A 225 -3.45 0.81 20.14
CA VAL A 225 -3.94 0.31 21.44
C VAL A 225 -2.90 -0.50 22.21
N ASP A 226 -1.60 -0.26 21.93
CA ASP A 226 -0.52 -0.85 22.71
C ASP A 226 -0.50 -0.25 24.12
N LYS A 227 -0.89 -1.04 25.11
CA LYS A 227 -0.99 -0.59 26.51
C LYS A 227 0.35 -0.16 27.09
N ALA A 228 1.44 -0.76 26.62
CA ALA A 228 2.80 -0.44 27.05
C ALA A 228 3.38 0.79 26.34
N GLN A 229 2.64 1.39 25.39
CA GLN A 229 3.06 2.57 24.64
C GLN A 229 4.43 2.43 23.97
N ARG A 230 4.82 1.20 23.58
CA ARG A 230 6.16 0.92 23.02
C ARG A 230 6.36 1.58 21.67
N TYR A 231 5.26 1.87 20.96
CA TYR A 231 5.25 2.50 19.65
C TYR A 231 4.98 4.02 19.71
N ALA A 232 4.99 4.64 20.90
CA ALA A 232 4.65 6.06 21.08
C ALA A 232 5.61 7.02 20.36
N ASP A 233 6.87 6.61 20.12
CA ASP A 233 7.85 7.41 19.38
C ASP A 233 7.56 7.49 17.87
N PHE A 234 6.68 6.61 17.36
CA PHE A 234 6.23 6.64 15.97
C PHE A 234 5.00 7.51 15.81
N THR A 235 4.86 8.11 14.65
CA THR A 235 3.66 8.87 14.30
C THR A 235 2.62 7.91 13.72
N LEU A 236 1.65 7.54 14.56
CA LEU A 236 0.56 6.62 14.20
C LEU A 236 -0.56 7.34 13.45
N LEU A 237 -0.98 6.78 12.32
CA LEU A 237 -2.07 7.23 11.47
C LEU A 237 -3.14 6.13 11.46
N SER A 238 -4.23 6.34 12.20
CA SER A 238 -5.39 5.44 12.16
C SER A 238 -6.26 5.87 10.99
N VAL A 239 -6.20 5.14 9.88
CA VAL A 239 -6.94 5.43 8.64
C VAL A 239 -7.81 4.24 8.26
N PRO A 240 -8.91 4.00 9.01
CA PRO A 240 -9.71 2.79 8.87
C PRO A 240 -10.24 2.66 7.44
N TYR A 241 -10.06 1.49 6.83
CA TYR A 241 -10.43 1.22 5.44
C TYR A 241 -11.16 -0.14 5.31
N PRO A 242 -12.21 -0.25 4.48
CA PRO A 242 -13.03 -1.46 4.36
C PRO A 242 -12.23 -2.75 4.07
N GLY A 243 -12.66 -3.86 4.65
CA GLY A 243 -12.08 -5.20 4.43
C GLY A 243 -12.34 -5.73 3.02
N CYS A 244 -11.72 -6.87 2.67
CA CYS A 244 -11.91 -7.48 1.34
C CYS A 244 -13.37 -7.88 1.07
N GLU A 245 -14.13 -8.17 2.13
CA GLU A 245 -15.54 -8.53 2.10
C GLU A 245 -16.40 -7.42 1.45
N PHE A 246 -16.05 -6.15 1.68
CA PHE A 246 -16.76 -5.00 1.09
C PHE A 246 -16.59 -4.88 -0.43
N PHE A 247 -15.55 -5.50 -1.00
CA PHE A 247 -15.33 -5.50 -2.45
C PHE A 247 -16.24 -6.50 -3.19
N LYS A 248 -17.03 -7.29 -2.45
CA LYS A 248 -18.18 -8.00 -3.01
C LYS A 248 -19.28 -7.02 -3.43
N ASP A 249 -19.59 -6.02 -2.61
CA ASP A 249 -20.60 -5.01 -2.93
C ASP A 249 -20.20 -4.19 -4.17
N TYR A 250 -18.91 -3.94 -4.32
CA TYR A 250 -18.35 -3.33 -5.53
C TYR A 250 -18.59 -4.19 -6.79
N LYS A 251 -18.39 -5.51 -6.70
CA LYS A 251 -18.69 -6.44 -7.78
C LYS A 251 -20.18 -6.48 -8.10
N ASP A 252 -21.00 -6.59 -7.07
CA ASP A 252 -22.46 -6.71 -7.17
C ASP A 252 -23.11 -5.41 -7.72
N ARG A 253 -22.36 -4.29 -7.73
CA ARG A 253 -22.70 -3.01 -8.40
C ARG A 253 -22.03 -2.85 -9.77
N ASP A 254 -21.82 -3.95 -10.48
CA ASP A 254 -21.19 -3.97 -11.82
C ASP A 254 -19.86 -3.21 -11.86
N TYR A 255 -19.04 -3.35 -10.81
CA TYR A 255 -17.75 -2.69 -10.69
C TYR A 255 -17.83 -1.14 -10.68
N THR A 256 -18.93 -0.58 -10.17
CA THR A 256 -19.14 0.85 -9.94
C THR A 256 -18.90 1.20 -8.46
N ALA A 257 -17.83 1.92 -8.17
CA ALA A 257 -17.42 2.29 -6.81
C ALA A 257 -17.98 3.66 -6.37
N GLU A 258 -18.40 4.50 -7.31
CA GLU A 258 -19.05 5.78 -7.03
C GLU A 258 -20.37 5.57 -6.29
N GLY A 259 -20.54 6.32 -5.20
CA GLY A 259 -21.68 6.19 -4.29
C GLY A 259 -21.71 4.90 -3.47
N LEU A 260 -20.69 4.03 -3.55
CA LEU A 260 -20.58 2.85 -2.68
C LEU A 260 -19.94 3.25 -1.35
N VAL A 261 -20.77 3.47 -0.32
CA VAL A 261 -20.33 3.91 1.02
C VAL A 261 -20.27 2.72 1.97
N PHE A 262 -19.19 2.61 2.73
CA PHE A 262 -19.03 1.56 3.74
C PHE A 262 -19.98 1.79 4.92
N ASN A 263 -20.61 0.74 5.43
CA ASN A 263 -21.43 0.85 6.63
C ASN A 263 -20.53 0.95 7.87
N TRP A 264 -20.39 2.14 8.45
CA TRP A 264 -19.60 2.37 9.65
C TRP A 264 -20.30 1.94 10.95
N ASN A 265 -21.61 1.68 10.90
CA ASN A 265 -22.41 1.24 12.03
C ASN A 265 -22.37 -0.29 12.16
N GLN A 266 -21.18 -0.84 12.34
CA GLN A 266 -20.96 -2.28 12.55
C GLN A 266 -20.24 -2.50 13.89
N ASP A 267 -20.62 -3.53 14.64
CA ASP A 267 -20.13 -3.75 16.01
C ASP A 267 -18.61 -3.92 16.12
N PHE A 268 -17.96 -4.39 15.05
CA PHE A 268 -16.51 -4.57 15.02
C PHE A 268 -15.75 -3.29 14.62
N VAL A 269 -16.44 -2.21 14.25
CA VAL A 269 -15.82 -0.95 13.85
C VAL A 269 -15.66 -0.07 15.09
N ASP A 270 -14.47 -0.10 15.68
CA ASP A 270 -14.15 0.63 16.92
C ASP A 270 -12.88 1.51 16.80
N ALA A 271 -12.28 1.60 15.60
CA ALA A 271 -11.14 2.46 15.33
C ALA A 271 -11.55 3.74 14.58
N PRO A 272 -11.53 4.92 15.23
CA PRO A 272 -11.81 6.18 14.54
C PRO A 272 -10.64 6.58 13.63
N LEU A 273 -10.96 7.48 12.67
CA LEU A 273 -9.95 8.17 11.90
C LEU A 273 -9.15 9.12 12.80
N THR A 274 -7.83 8.93 12.87
CA THR A 274 -6.92 9.77 13.66
C THR A 274 -5.69 10.09 12.82
N ILE A 275 -5.55 11.35 12.42
CA ILE A 275 -4.42 11.86 11.64
C ILE A 275 -3.81 13.04 12.40
N PRO A 276 -2.48 13.08 12.61
CA PRO A 276 -1.80 14.23 13.19
C PRO A 276 -2.10 15.52 12.40
N ARG A 277 -2.40 16.61 13.13
CA ARG A 277 -2.84 17.88 12.52
C ARG A 277 -1.88 18.41 11.46
N CYS A 278 -0.57 18.20 11.62
CA CYS A 278 0.46 18.62 10.67
C CYS A 278 0.25 18.08 9.24
N PHE A 279 -0.42 16.93 9.06
CA PHE A 279 -0.71 16.36 7.75
C PHE A 279 -2.06 16.78 7.16
N THR A 280 -2.94 17.40 7.96
CA THR A 280 -4.31 17.70 7.54
C THR A 280 -4.45 19.04 6.82
N HIS A 281 -3.65 20.05 7.21
CA HIS A 281 -3.83 21.43 6.76
C HIS A 281 -3.61 21.65 5.26
N ASN A 282 -2.73 20.85 4.63
CA ASN A 282 -2.30 21.09 3.24
C ASN A 282 -3.08 20.29 2.19
N LEU A 283 -3.97 19.37 2.60
CA LEU A 283 -4.64 18.46 1.66
C LEU A 283 -6.04 18.93 1.22
N ASN A 284 -6.61 19.95 1.89
CA ASN A 284 -7.96 20.45 1.63
C ASN A 284 -9.01 19.32 1.58
N ILE A 285 -8.95 18.43 2.57
CA ILE A 285 -9.88 17.30 2.76
C ILE A 285 -10.61 17.53 4.08
N ASP A 286 -11.94 17.45 4.05
CA ASP A 286 -12.75 17.44 5.27
C ASP A 286 -12.78 16.05 5.90
N TRP A 287 -11.78 15.76 6.73
CA TRP A 287 -11.63 14.48 7.42
C TRP A 287 -12.79 14.13 8.35
N THR A 288 -13.61 15.09 8.77
CA THR A 288 -14.77 14.82 9.65
C THR A 288 -15.85 14.02 8.93
N GLN A 289 -15.89 14.11 7.59
CA GLN A 289 -16.88 13.45 6.75
C GLN A 289 -16.43 12.06 6.28
N TYR A 290 -15.35 11.49 6.83
CA TYR A 290 -14.77 10.25 6.32
C TYR A 290 -15.74 9.06 6.26
N GLN A 291 -16.74 9.06 7.14
CA GLN A 291 -17.76 8.01 7.18
C GLN A 291 -18.80 8.13 6.05
N SER A 292 -18.90 9.30 5.42
CA SER A 292 -19.82 9.57 4.31
C SER A 292 -19.18 9.37 2.93
N TRP A 293 -17.86 9.24 2.87
CA TRP A 293 -17.15 9.08 1.61
C TRP A 293 -17.50 7.75 0.95
N ASP A 294 -17.72 7.80 -0.36
CA ASP A 294 -17.75 6.58 -1.14
C ASP A 294 -16.35 5.96 -1.26
N LEU A 295 -16.31 4.72 -1.74
CA LEU A 295 -15.07 3.95 -1.88
C LEU A 295 -14.04 4.68 -2.77
N VAL A 296 -14.49 5.45 -3.76
CA VAL A 296 -13.59 6.22 -4.62
C VAL A 296 -12.92 7.34 -3.84
N GLN A 297 -13.73 8.21 -3.22
CA GLN A 297 -13.28 9.36 -2.46
C GLN A 297 -12.41 8.94 -1.27
N GLN A 298 -12.79 7.88 -0.55
CA GLN A 298 -12.01 7.34 0.57
C GLN A 298 -10.62 6.88 0.11
N THR A 299 -10.56 6.10 -0.96
CA THR A 299 -9.29 5.59 -1.51
C THR A 299 -8.41 6.75 -2.02
N GLN A 300 -9.00 7.74 -2.70
CA GLN A 300 -8.28 8.93 -3.16
C GLN A 300 -7.71 9.75 -2.00
N ASN A 301 -8.50 9.98 -0.95
CA ASN A 301 -8.09 10.80 0.19
C ASN A 301 -6.96 10.14 0.98
N TYR A 302 -7.02 8.82 1.19
CA TYR A 302 -5.95 8.09 1.84
C TYR A 302 -4.69 8.02 0.97
N LEU A 303 -4.82 7.81 -0.35
CA LEU A 303 -3.64 7.87 -1.24
C LEU A 303 -2.98 9.26 -1.21
N LYS A 304 -3.75 10.35 -1.25
CA LYS A 304 -3.21 11.72 -1.11
C LYS A 304 -2.48 11.92 0.21
N LEU A 305 -3.02 11.40 1.31
CA LEU A 305 -2.36 11.46 2.61
C LEU A 305 -1.01 10.74 2.59
N LEU A 306 -0.96 9.52 2.05
CA LEU A 306 0.28 8.74 1.99
C LEU A 306 1.33 9.38 1.07
N LEU A 307 0.92 9.91 -0.08
CA LEU A 307 1.79 10.68 -0.97
C LEU A 307 2.30 11.96 -0.30
N HIS A 308 1.45 12.66 0.45
CA HIS A 308 1.84 13.86 1.19
C HIS A 308 2.86 13.55 2.28
N ILE A 309 2.66 12.46 3.03
CA ILE A 309 3.56 12.03 4.09
C ILE A 309 4.91 11.62 3.52
N ILE A 310 4.96 10.77 2.47
CA ILE A 310 6.25 10.33 1.96
C ILE A 310 7.03 11.46 1.26
N ASN A 311 6.31 12.47 0.74
CA ASN A 311 6.89 13.67 0.11
C ASN A 311 7.19 14.81 1.11
N SER A 312 7.14 14.55 2.42
CA SER A 312 7.63 15.48 3.45
C SER A 312 9.11 15.81 3.24
N ASP A 313 9.60 16.90 3.85
CA ASP A 313 11.01 17.29 3.74
C ASP A 313 11.93 16.57 4.77
N ASP A 314 11.45 15.56 5.50
CA ASP A 314 12.25 14.75 6.44
C ASP A 314 12.72 13.43 5.85
N ASP A 315 13.75 12.78 6.41
CA ASP A 315 14.29 11.52 5.88
C ASP A 315 13.54 10.26 6.38
N SER A 316 12.24 10.40 6.67
CA SER A 316 11.45 9.39 7.37
C SER A 316 10.65 8.49 6.43
N GLY A 317 10.80 7.18 6.63
CA GLY A 317 10.03 6.13 5.96
C GLY A 317 8.60 5.96 6.50
N LEU A 318 7.83 5.18 5.73
CA LEU A 318 6.40 4.93 5.95
C LEU A 318 6.12 3.43 6.00
N LEU A 319 5.46 2.95 7.05
CA LEU A 319 4.88 1.60 7.08
C LEU A 319 3.39 1.67 6.75
N VAL A 320 2.92 0.86 5.79
CA VAL A 320 1.50 0.62 5.54
C VAL A 320 1.14 -0.81 5.97
N HIS A 321 0.13 -0.96 6.84
CA HIS A 321 -0.33 -2.29 7.25
C HIS A 321 -1.85 -2.35 7.44
N CYS A 322 -2.35 -3.58 7.52
CA CYS A 322 -3.70 -3.92 7.95
C CYS A 322 -3.61 -5.21 8.78
N ILE A 323 -4.73 -5.88 9.10
CA ILE A 323 -4.72 -7.11 9.92
C ILE A 323 -3.72 -8.15 9.41
N SER A 324 -3.98 -8.75 8.25
CA SER A 324 -3.14 -9.81 7.67
C SER A 324 -2.04 -9.27 6.76
N GLY A 325 -2.12 -8.01 6.34
CA GLY A 325 -1.18 -7.36 5.43
C GLY A 325 -1.21 -7.82 3.95
N TRP A 326 -2.23 -8.58 3.55
CA TRP A 326 -2.27 -9.23 2.22
C TRP A 326 -3.46 -8.80 1.34
N ASP A 327 -4.34 -7.89 1.78
CA ASP A 327 -5.49 -7.39 1.01
C ASP A 327 -5.43 -5.85 0.86
N ARG A 328 -5.78 -5.10 1.93
CA ARG A 328 -5.72 -3.62 1.93
C ARG A 328 -4.31 -3.06 1.79
N THR A 329 -3.33 -3.72 2.40
CA THR A 329 -1.93 -3.31 2.31
C THR A 329 -1.39 -3.33 0.87
N PRO A 330 -1.47 -4.43 0.10
CA PRO A 330 -1.01 -4.40 -1.28
C PRO A 330 -1.82 -3.45 -2.17
N LEU A 331 -3.10 -3.18 -1.89
CA LEU A 331 -3.86 -2.12 -2.58
C LEU A 331 -3.13 -0.77 -2.45
N PHE A 332 -2.87 -0.28 -1.25
CA PHE A 332 -2.23 1.03 -1.07
C PHE A 332 -0.75 1.05 -1.47
N VAL A 333 0.00 -0.05 -1.26
CA VAL A 333 1.38 -0.18 -1.75
C VAL A 333 1.45 -0.09 -3.27
N SER A 334 0.55 -0.79 -3.97
CA SER A 334 0.47 -0.77 -5.45
C SER A 334 0.07 0.61 -5.97
N LEU A 335 -0.92 1.25 -5.34
CA LEU A 335 -1.34 2.60 -5.72
C LEU A 335 -0.22 3.64 -5.50
N LEU A 336 0.55 3.52 -4.41
CA LEU A 336 1.74 4.36 -4.20
C LEU A 336 2.79 4.10 -5.29
N ARG A 337 3.15 2.83 -5.55
CA ARG A 337 4.13 2.47 -6.58
C ARG A 337 3.74 3.01 -7.95
N LEU A 338 2.50 2.75 -8.38
CA LEU A 338 2.00 3.15 -9.69
C LEU A 338 1.84 4.67 -9.80
N SER A 339 1.44 5.35 -8.72
CA SER A 339 1.35 6.80 -8.70
C SER A 339 2.73 7.46 -8.83
N LEU A 340 3.72 7.00 -8.07
CA LEU A 340 5.10 7.49 -8.14
C LEU A 340 5.74 7.16 -9.49
N TRP A 341 5.53 5.94 -10.01
CA TRP A 341 6.02 5.53 -11.32
C TRP A 341 5.44 6.37 -12.45
N ALA A 342 4.15 6.72 -12.38
CA ALA A 342 3.53 7.56 -13.40
C ALA A 342 4.12 8.99 -13.46
N ASP A 343 4.80 9.42 -12.40
CA ASP A 343 5.56 10.68 -12.37
C ASP A 343 7.05 10.49 -12.75
N GLY A 344 7.48 9.27 -13.08
CA GLY A 344 8.88 8.92 -13.31
C GLY A 344 9.74 8.93 -12.04
N ALA A 345 9.12 8.94 -10.86
CA ALA A 345 9.81 9.11 -9.59
C ALA A 345 10.36 7.80 -9.00
N VAL A 346 9.84 6.66 -9.45
CA VAL A 346 10.35 5.31 -9.11
C VAL A 346 10.21 4.43 -10.33
N HIS A 347 11.08 3.41 -10.46
CA HIS A 347 11.04 2.47 -11.60
C HIS A 347 11.02 3.19 -12.96
N ALA A 348 11.79 4.28 -13.08
CA ALA A 348 11.67 5.25 -14.17
C ALA A 348 11.88 4.63 -15.56
N SER A 349 12.70 3.58 -15.68
CA SER A 349 12.95 2.93 -16.97
C SER A 349 11.91 1.85 -17.34
N LEU A 350 11.03 1.44 -16.41
CA LEU A 350 10.06 0.39 -16.67
C LEU A 350 8.90 0.87 -17.54
N GLU A 351 8.59 0.08 -18.56
CA GLU A 351 7.42 0.28 -19.43
C GLU A 351 6.10 -0.08 -18.70
N PRO A 352 4.93 0.38 -19.18
CA PRO A 352 3.63 0.10 -18.56
C PRO A 352 3.37 -1.39 -18.27
N THR A 353 3.71 -2.29 -19.20
CA THR A 353 3.55 -3.74 -19.00
C THR A 353 4.51 -4.30 -17.95
N GLU A 354 5.69 -3.71 -17.81
CA GLU A 354 6.74 -4.17 -16.90
C GLU A 354 6.44 -3.74 -15.46
N ILE A 355 6.00 -2.49 -15.24
CA ILE A 355 5.55 -2.06 -13.92
C ILE A 355 4.26 -2.78 -13.50
N LEU A 356 3.37 -3.09 -14.46
CA LEU A 356 2.18 -3.89 -14.20
C LEU A 356 2.57 -5.29 -13.74
N TYR A 357 3.47 -5.96 -14.46
CA TYR A 357 3.99 -7.27 -14.08
C TYR A 357 4.62 -7.22 -12.69
N LEU A 358 5.50 -6.26 -12.42
CA LEU A 358 6.17 -6.11 -11.13
C LEU A 358 5.15 -5.92 -10.00
N THR A 359 4.13 -5.09 -10.22
CA THR A 359 3.09 -4.81 -9.23
C THR A 359 2.25 -6.05 -8.93
N ILE A 360 1.78 -6.77 -9.95
CA ILE A 360 1.01 -8.02 -9.75
C ILE A 360 1.89 -9.09 -9.09
N ALA A 361 3.08 -9.33 -9.62
CA ALA A 361 3.96 -10.39 -9.16
C ALA A 361 4.47 -10.12 -7.74
N TYR A 362 5.05 -8.95 -7.52
CA TYR A 362 5.73 -8.64 -6.27
C TYR A 362 4.77 -8.15 -5.20
N ASP A 363 3.92 -7.16 -5.48
CA ASP A 363 3.07 -6.59 -4.41
C ASP A 363 1.92 -7.52 -4.03
N TRP A 364 1.42 -8.36 -4.95
CA TRP A 364 0.27 -9.23 -4.69
C TRP A 364 0.65 -10.71 -4.56
N PHE A 365 1.15 -11.32 -5.64
CA PHE A 365 1.32 -12.77 -5.72
C PHE A 365 2.39 -13.29 -4.75
N LEU A 366 3.64 -12.82 -4.85
CA LEU A 366 4.77 -13.32 -4.05
C LEU A 366 4.68 -12.92 -2.56
N PHE A 367 3.83 -11.95 -2.23
CA PHE A 367 3.47 -11.63 -0.84
C PHE A 367 2.21 -12.39 -0.37
N GLY A 368 1.78 -13.42 -1.09
CA GLY A 368 0.82 -14.40 -0.60
C GLY A 368 -0.62 -13.91 -0.49
N HIS A 369 -1.04 -12.91 -1.28
CA HIS A 369 -2.45 -12.57 -1.43
C HIS A 369 -3.26 -13.81 -1.84
N MET A 370 -4.47 -13.94 -1.31
CA MET A 370 -5.28 -15.16 -1.45
C MET A 370 -6.26 -15.06 -2.63
N LEU A 371 -5.77 -14.71 -3.83
CA LEU A 371 -6.66 -14.45 -4.98
C LEU A 371 -7.67 -15.59 -5.24
N PRO A 372 -7.31 -16.89 -5.19
CA PRO A 372 -8.28 -17.97 -5.38
C PRO A 372 -9.45 -17.94 -4.37
N ASP A 373 -9.15 -17.67 -3.10
CA ASP A 373 -10.15 -17.54 -2.03
C ASP A 373 -11.04 -16.31 -2.26
N ARG A 374 -10.43 -15.17 -2.64
CA ARG A 374 -11.17 -13.93 -2.94
C ARG A 374 -12.12 -14.08 -4.11
N LEU A 375 -11.64 -14.68 -5.21
CA LEU A 375 -12.47 -14.95 -6.39
C LEU A 375 -13.63 -15.88 -6.06
N SER A 376 -13.42 -16.92 -5.22
CA SER A 376 -14.49 -17.84 -4.82
C SER A 376 -15.62 -17.16 -4.04
N LYS A 377 -15.31 -16.05 -3.35
CA LYS A 377 -16.25 -15.25 -2.56
C LYS A 377 -16.79 -14.03 -3.31
N GLY A 378 -16.24 -13.74 -4.49
CA GLY A 378 -16.56 -12.52 -5.26
C GLY A 378 -15.97 -11.23 -4.66
N GLU A 379 -14.92 -11.33 -3.85
CA GLU A 379 -14.24 -10.20 -3.20
C GLU A 379 -13.22 -9.55 -4.16
N GLU A 380 -13.63 -8.56 -4.95
CA GLU A 380 -12.85 -8.05 -6.10
C GLU A 380 -11.82 -6.95 -5.75
N ILE A 381 -11.16 -7.03 -4.59
CA ILE A 381 -10.18 -6.01 -4.16
C ILE A 381 -8.94 -5.93 -5.09
N PHE A 382 -8.49 -7.08 -5.61
CA PHE A 382 -7.37 -7.15 -6.56
C PHE A 382 -7.74 -6.44 -7.88
N PHE A 383 -8.92 -6.72 -8.43
CA PHE A 383 -9.41 -6.04 -9.63
C PHE A 383 -9.62 -4.55 -9.39
N PHE A 384 -10.21 -4.17 -8.25
CA PHE A 384 -10.40 -2.78 -7.87
C PHE A 384 -9.09 -1.99 -7.91
N CYS A 385 -7.99 -2.54 -7.38
CA CYS A 385 -6.68 -1.87 -7.35
C CYS A 385 -6.26 -1.29 -8.70
N PHE A 386 -6.36 -2.09 -9.76
CA PHE A 386 -5.95 -1.67 -11.10
C PHE A 386 -7.06 -0.89 -11.83
N ASN A 387 -8.33 -1.27 -11.65
CA ASN A 387 -9.43 -0.49 -12.23
C ASN A 387 -9.48 0.94 -11.66
N PHE A 388 -9.04 1.13 -10.42
CA PHE A 388 -9.03 2.40 -9.71
C PHE A 388 -8.06 3.43 -10.31
N LEU A 389 -7.09 3.01 -11.13
CA LEU A 389 -6.10 3.92 -11.74
C LEU A 389 -6.74 5.08 -12.52
N LYS A 390 -7.93 4.85 -13.12
CA LYS A 390 -8.72 5.89 -13.80
C LYS A 390 -9.08 7.09 -12.90
N HIS A 391 -9.10 6.90 -11.59
CA HIS A 391 -9.45 7.94 -10.61
C HIS A 391 -8.23 8.74 -10.11
N ILE A 392 -7.00 8.39 -10.51
CA ILE A 392 -5.77 9.04 -10.00
C ILE A 392 -4.87 9.61 -11.11
N VAL A 393 -5.43 9.77 -12.32
CA VAL A 393 -4.74 10.33 -13.50
C VAL A 393 -4.38 11.81 -13.36
N SER A 394 -5.09 12.55 -12.50
CA SER A 394 -4.87 13.99 -12.33
C SER A 394 -3.58 14.30 -11.57
N GLU A 395 -3.02 15.49 -11.84
CA GLU A 395 -1.86 16.06 -11.14
C GLU A 395 -2.00 16.16 -9.61
N LYS A 396 -3.23 16.06 -9.07
CA LYS A 396 -3.48 16.06 -7.61
C LYS A 396 -2.87 14.86 -6.89
N PHE A 397 -2.48 13.83 -7.63
CA PHE A 397 -1.82 12.63 -7.12
C PHE A 397 -0.35 12.55 -7.56
N SER A 398 0.18 13.62 -8.15
CA SER A 398 1.59 13.69 -8.52
C SER A 398 2.44 14.17 -7.34
N THR A 399 3.63 13.60 -7.15
CA THR A 399 4.60 14.09 -6.14
C THR A 399 5.57 15.12 -6.68
N VAL A 400 5.64 15.30 -8.01
CA VAL A 400 6.54 16.25 -8.66
C VAL A 400 5.98 17.68 -8.49
N LYS A 401 6.65 18.51 -7.69
CA LYS A 401 6.32 19.93 -7.56
C LYS A 401 6.53 20.62 -8.92
N LYS A 402 5.56 21.39 -9.42
CA LYS A 402 5.64 22.22 -10.64
C LYS A 402 6.65 23.40 -10.55
N GLN A 403 7.84 23.18 -10.00
CA GLN A 403 8.92 24.15 -9.97
C GLN A 403 9.94 23.80 -11.06
N SER A 404 9.65 24.13 -12.33
CA SER A 404 10.66 24.59 -13.31
C SER A 404 10.16 24.77 -14.76
N PHE A 405 8.94 24.38 -15.15
CA PHE A 405 8.50 24.63 -16.55
C PHE A 405 8.06 26.10 -16.83
N ARG A 406 8.15 27.00 -15.84
CA ARG A 406 7.85 28.45 -15.99
C ARG A 406 9.08 29.36 -16.12
N ARG A 407 10.32 28.83 -16.13
CA ARG A 407 11.53 29.62 -16.45
C ARG A 407 12.26 29.04 -17.67
N LYS A 408 11.56 29.02 -18.80
CA LYS A 408 12.18 28.96 -20.14
C LYS A 408 11.14 29.36 -21.20
N ASN A 409 10.55 30.55 -21.04
CA ASN A 409 9.82 31.22 -22.13
C ASN A 409 9.57 32.71 -21.85
N SER A 410 10.61 33.43 -21.46
CA SER A 410 10.61 34.89 -21.56
C SER A 410 12.03 35.35 -21.87
N HIS A 411 12.18 35.89 -23.09
CA HIS A 411 13.35 36.53 -23.68
C HIS A 411 14.47 35.60 -24.19
N PHE A 412 14.26 35.04 -25.39
CA PHE A 412 15.32 34.91 -26.37
C PHE A 412 15.48 36.27 -27.06
N LYS A 413 16.58 36.97 -26.80
CA LYS A 413 17.16 37.98 -27.69
C LYS A 413 18.62 37.63 -27.87
N ASP A 414 19.03 37.58 -29.14
CA ASP A 414 20.37 37.32 -29.63
C ASP A 414 21.46 38.12 -28.89
N GLY A 415 22.60 37.47 -28.64
CA GLY A 415 23.83 38.12 -28.21
C GLY A 415 24.81 37.17 -27.54
N ASP A 416 25.84 36.75 -28.29
CA ASP A 416 27.14 36.18 -27.91
C ASP A 416 27.26 35.23 -26.70
N PHE A 417 27.56 33.97 -27.01
CA PHE A 417 27.99 32.96 -26.04
C PHE A 417 29.49 33.15 -25.74
N THR A 418 29.84 33.69 -24.57
CA THR A 418 31.22 33.67 -24.06
C THR A 418 31.49 32.43 -23.22
N VAL A 419 32.65 31.82 -23.41
CA VAL A 419 33.07 30.52 -22.83
C VAL A 419 33.21 30.55 -21.30
N GLU A 420 33.18 31.73 -20.68
CA GLU A 420 33.30 31.91 -19.23
C GLU A 420 32.07 31.51 -18.38
N GLU A 421 30.86 31.32 -18.96
CA GLU A 421 29.67 30.94 -18.17
C GLU A 421 29.54 29.42 -17.96
N LEU A 422 30.31 28.61 -18.70
CA LEU A 422 30.38 27.15 -18.52
C LEU A 422 31.23 26.73 -17.30
N CYS A 423 32.03 27.65 -16.75
CA CYS A 423 32.93 27.39 -15.62
C CYS A 423 32.31 27.67 -14.24
N GLN A 424 31.16 28.34 -14.14
CA GLN A 424 30.51 28.65 -12.85
C GLN A 424 29.41 27.66 -12.44
N LEU A 425 29.08 26.68 -13.30
CA LEU A 425 28.16 25.57 -12.99
C LEU A 425 28.87 24.33 -12.42
N LYS A 426 30.17 24.42 -12.13
CA LYS A 426 31.00 23.32 -11.62
C LYS A 426 31.59 23.50 -10.22
N SER A 427 31.13 24.46 -9.42
CA SER A 427 31.56 24.59 -8.02
C SER A 427 30.38 24.72 -7.05
N ARG A 428 29.78 23.58 -6.68
CA ARG A 428 29.31 23.36 -5.31
C ARG A 428 29.92 22.03 -4.85
N ASP A 429 31.14 22.11 -4.32
CA ASP A 429 31.75 21.07 -3.51
C ASP A 429 30.77 20.64 -2.40
N ARG A 430 30.46 19.35 -2.26
CA ARG A 430 31.26 18.32 -1.58
C ARG A 430 31.60 18.70 -0.14
N GLY A 431 30.75 18.27 0.78
CA GLY A 431 31.12 18.01 2.16
C GLY A 431 31.01 16.52 2.44
N SER A 432 32.13 15.81 2.44
CA SER A 432 32.27 14.47 3.02
C SER A 432 33.63 14.43 3.69
N VAL A 433 33.66 14.21 5.02
CA VAL A 433 34.53 13.28 5.74
C VAL A 433 34.16 13.24 7.23
N THR A 434 33.78 12.05 7.69
CA THR A 434 34.15 11.38 8.95
C THR A 434 34.23 12.18 10.27
N SER A 435 33.40 11.78 11.24
CA SER A 435 33.76 11.82 12.67
C SER A 435 33.08 10.67 13.45
N LEU A 436 33.91 9.64 13.66
CA LEU A 436 34.11 8.77 14.82
C LEU A 436 33.04 8.61 15.91
N SER A 437 32.86 7.33 16.28
CA SER A 437 32.60 6.76 17.61
C SER A 437 32.28 7.70 18.76
N SER A 438 31.24 7.34 19.52
CA SER A 438 31.19 7.62 20.95
C SER A 438 31.06 6.29 21.68
N ASP A 439 32.16 5.95 22.35
CA ASP A 439 32.31 4.77 23.18
C ASP A 439 31.49 4.89 24.47
N PHE A 440 31.07 3.71 24.89
CA PHE A 440 30.65 3.30 26.21
C PHE A 440 31.73 3.59 27.26
N SER A 441 31.33 4.13 28.43
CA SER A 441 32.16 4.07 29.64
C SER A 441 31.31 3.86 30.88
N LEU A 442 31.37 2.62 31.38
CA LEU A 442 31.25 2.26 32.79
C LEU A 442 32.39 2.90 33.57
N ILE A 443 32.11 3.55 34.71
CA ILE A 443 33.05 3.65 35.83
C ILE A 443 32.28 3.46 37.14
N THR A 444 32.72 2.44 37.87
CA THR A 444 32.45 2.10 39.27
C THR A 444 33.20 3.02 40.23
N GLU A 445 32.58 3.19 41.41
CA GLU A 445 33.05 3.62 42.74
C GLU A 445 34.51 4.08 42.96
N GLU A 446 34.72 5.17 43.71
CA GLU A 446 35.15 5.05 45.12
C GLU A 446 35.11 6.37 45.94
N MET A 447 34.83 6.13 47.21
CA MET A 447 34.86 6.87 48.48
C MET A 447 35.92 7.99 48.69
N ALA A 448 35.52 9.11 49.33
CA ALA A 448 36.15 9.68 50.55
C ALA A 448 35.51 11.02 51.03
N SER A 449 34.79 10.92 52.15
CA SER A 449 34.68 11.81 53.33
C SER A 449 35.12 13.29 53.32
N GLY A 450 34.26 14.17 53.89
CA GLY A 450 34.72 15.19 54.87
C GLY A 450 33.92 16.50 55.04
N SER A 451 32.95 16.53 55.99
CA SER A 451 32.52 17.69 56.84
C SER A 451 31.80 18.90 56.15
N SER A 452 30.90 19.71 56.74
CA SER A 452 30.19 19.80 58.03
C SER A 452 29.21 21.01 57.98
N LEU A 453 27.96 20.83 58.45
CA LEU A 453 27.01 21.76 59.15
C LEU A 453 26.66 23.14 58.49
N THR A 454 25.39 23.55 58.37
CA THR A 454 24.46 23.93 59.47
C THR A 454 22.99 24.10 59.01
N ASN A 455 22.07 23.64 59.88
CA ASN A 455 20.73 24.12 60.27
C ASN A 455 19.84 24.93 59.30
N ASP A 456 18.57 24.52 59.10
CA ASP A 456 17.49 24.85 60.05
C ASP A 456 16.17 24.07 59.77
N THR A 457 15.37 24.02 60.81
CA THR A 457 14.28 23.10 61.17
C THR A 457 12.89 23.68 60.86
N VAL A 458 11.89 22.86 60.48
CA VAL A 458 10.53 22.77 61.12
C VAL A 458 9.66 21.62 60.56
N ASP A 459 9.25 20.77 61.52
CA ASP A 459 8.18 19.75 61.71
C ASP A 459 7.07 19.53 60.66
N LEU A 460 6.62 18.31 60.29
CA LEU A 460 6.24 17.03 60.98
C LEU A 460 4.72 16.92 61.26
N ALA A 461 4.03 15.97 60.58
CA ALA A 461 3.12 14.98 61.19
C ALA A 461 2.56 13.97 60.17
N SER A 462 2.51 12.72 60.60
CA SER A 462 2.20 11.48 59.88
C SER A 462 0.78 10.97 60.15
N SER A 463 0.24 10.13 59.26
CA SER A 463 -0.45 8.86 59.61
C SER A 463 -0.97 8.12 58.36
N GLN A 464 -0.85 6.80 58.41
CA GLN A 464 -1.11 5.80 57.36
C GLN A 464 -2.48 5.10 57.65
N PRO A 465 -2.86 4.00 56.96
CA PRO A 465 -3.99 3.91 56.03
C PRO A 465 -5.25 3.18 56.58
N GLN A 466 -6.39 3.29 55.88
CA GLN A 466 -7.53 2.38 56.08
C GLN A 466 -8.09 1.81 54.78
N ALA A 467 -8.26 0.48 54.80
CA ALA A 467 -8.91 -0.34 53.80
C ALA A 467 -10.45 -0.18 53.82
N SER A 468 -11.11 -0.39 52.69
CA SER A 468 -12.52 -0.82 52.69
C SER A 468 -12.83 -1.78 51.53
N ASN A 469 -13.37 -2.93 51.93
CA ASN A 469 -13.86 -4.06 51.15
C ASN A 469 -15.29 -3.82 50.65
N TRP A 470 -15.59 -3.80 49.35
CA TRP A 470 -16.99 -3.96 48.87
C TRP A 470 -17.11 -4.88 47.64
N ARG A 471 -17.42 -6.14 47.96
CA ARG A 471 -18.39 -7.12 47.40
C ARG A 471 -18.60 -7.30 45.88
N LYS A 472 -18.49 -8.58 45.51
CA LYS A 472 -19.08 -9.30 44.36
C LYS A 472 -20.59 -9.12 44.25
N GLY A 473 -21.07 -9.00 43.00
CA GLY A 473 -22.47 -9.24 42.60
C GLY A 473 -22.54 -10.25 41.47
N THR A 474 -23.14 -11.39 41.76
CA THR A 474 -23.48 -12.50 40.86
C THR A 474 -24.75 -12.17 40.08
N THR A 475 -24.83 -12.46 38.78
CA THR A 475 -26.13 -12.59 38.08
C THR A 475 -26.14 -13.81 37.16
N SER A 476 -27.35 -14.34 37.03
CA SER A 476 -27.75 -15.69 36.69
C SER A 476 -28.04 -15.93 35.21
N SER A 477 -28.11 -17.23 34.88
CA SER A 477 -28.44 -17.89 33.61
C SER A 477 -29.86 -17.67 33.04
N SER A 478 -29.95 -17.53 31.70
CA SER A 478 -30.82 -18.19 30.67
C SER A 478 -32.32 -18.46 30.90
N PRO A 479 -33.21 -18.48 29.86
CA PRO A 479 -33.01 -19.23 28.60
C PRO A 479 -33.60 -18.69 27.27
N MET A 480 -33.25 -19.40 26.19
CA MET A 480 -33.71 -19.32 24.79
C MET A 480 -35.20 -19.61 24.61
N VAL A 481 -35.81 -19.03 23.55
CA VAL A 481 -36.94 -19.62 22.80
C VAL A 481 -36.71 -19.40 21.29
N VAL A 482 -37.07 -20.44 20.53
CA VAL A 482 -36.82 -20.71 19.12
C VAL A 482 -38.03 -20.32 18.24
N TRP A 483 -37.75 -19.69 17.09
CA TRP A 483 -38.38 -19.78 15.74
C TRP A 483 -39.91 -19.93 15.58
N ASN A 484 -40.56 -19.06 14.76
CA ASN A 484 -41.17 -19.48 13.48
C ASN A 484 -41.60 -18.33 12.53
N LYS A 485 -41.61 -18.63 11.23
CA LYS A 485 -42.12 -17.85 10.09
C LYS A 485 -43.66 -17.79 10.07
N GLN A 486 -44.23 -16.68 9.59
CA GLN A 486 -45.46 -16.66 8.77
C GLN A 486 -45.68 -15.28 8.09
N ASN A 487 -45.97 -15.31 6.78
CA ASN A 487 -46.63 -14.29 5.94
C ASN A 487 -47.97 -14.92 5.47
N PRO A 488 -48.88 -14.25 4.74
CA PRO A 488 -49.31 -12.84 4.69
C PRO A 488 -50.88 -12.74 4.71
N LEU A 489 -51.46 -11.53 4.54
CA LEU A 489 -52.75 -11.16 3.87
C LEU A 489 -53.14 -9.73 4.30
N ASP A 490 -53.07 -8.75 3.38
CA ASP A 490 -54.19 -8.16 2.60
C ASP A 490 -55.11 -7.22 3.42
N ASP A 491 -55.08 -5.92 3.11
CA ASP A 491 -56.32 -5.22 2.76
C ASP A 491 -56.11 -3.98 1.86
N ARG A 492 -57.22 -3.57 1.24
CA ARG A 492 -57.42 -2.98 -0.08
C ARG A 492 -57.45 -1.42 -0.16
N LEU A 493 -57.04 -0.96 -1.36
CA LEU A 493 -57.65 0.05 -2.27
C LEU A 493 -57.88 1.51 -1.80
N SER A 494 -57.34 2.48 -2.57
CA SER A 494 -58.10 3.23 -3.60
C SER A 494 -57.28 4.29 -4.37
N HIS A 495 -57.34 4.20 -5.72
CA HIS A 495 -57.37 5.21 -6.81
C HIS A 495 -56.50 6.50 -6.72
N THR A 496 -55.79 6.93 -7.77
CA THR A 496 -56.36 7.46 -9.02
C THR A 496 -55.33 7.52 -10.15
N ALA A 497 -55.79 7.27 -11.37
CA ALA A 497 -55.07 7.23 -12.63
C ALA A 497 -54.64 8.60 -13.17
N ASN A 498 -53.61 8.62 -14.03
CA ASN A 498 -53.70 9.23 -15.36
C ASN A 498 -52.48 8.86 -16.23
N ASP A 499 -52.74 8.02 -17.22
CA ASP A 499 -51.96 7.88 -18.44
C ASP A 499 -52.14 9.14 -19.32
N ALA A 500 -51.10 9.51 -20.07
CA ALA A 500 -51.13 9.42 -21.55
C ALA A 500 -50.19 10.43 -22.26
N ARG A 501 -49.42 9.83 -23.17
CA ARG A 501 -49.14 10.27 -24.56
C ARG A 501 -48.05 11.31 -24.86
N SER A 502 -47.01 10.72 -25.46
CA SER A 502 -46.19 11.17 -26.60
C SER A 502 -46.86 12.13 -27.59
N SER A 503 -46.03 12.97 -28.23
CA SER A 503 -46.20 13.42 -29.61
C SER A 503 -44.86 13.82 -30.22
N SER A 504 -44.41 13.03 -31.19
CA SER A 504 -43.45 13.40 -32.22
C SER A 504 -44.16 14.17 -33.34
N SER A 505 -43.48 15.09 -34.01
CA SER A 505 -43.87 15.56 -35.34
C SER A 505 -42.66 16.08 -36.12
N SER A 506 -42.50 15.48 -37.29
CA SER A 506 -41.59 15.80 -38.39
C SER A 506 -42.34 16.63 -39.45
N SER A 507 -41.64 17.45 -40.23
CA SER A 507 -42.03 17.77 -41.62
C SER A 507 -40.90 18.44 -42.40
N ASN A 508 -40.74 17.99 -43.64
CA ASN A 508 -39.73 18.29 -44.67
C ASN A 508 -40.12 19.46 -45.61
N GLN A 509 -39.20 19.76 -46.54
CA GLN A 509 -39.32 20.42 -47.88
C GLN A 509 -38.98 21.93 -47.91
N SER A 510 -38.34 22.54 -48.93
CA SER A 510 -37.63 22.12 -50.16
C SER A 510 -36.96 23.36 -50.81
N GLU A 511 -35.91 23.12 -51.61
CA GLU A 511 -35.24 23.85 -52.73
C GLU A 511 -35.57 25.32 -53.11
N HIS A 512 -34.54 26.18 -53.24
CA HIS A 512 -33.92 26.67 -54.51
C HIS A 512 -33.00 27.90 -54.30
N GLY A 513 -31.87 27.92 -55.03
CA GLY A 513 -31.44 29.07 -55.85
C GLY A 513 -30.70 30.28 -55.23
N ASP A 514 -29.44 30.43 -55.67
CA ASP A 514 -28.71 31.68 -55.92
C ASP A 514 -27.84 32.38 -54.86
N THR A 515 -26.72 32.81 -55.43
CA THR A 515 -25.47 33.36 -54.91
C THR A 515 -25.61 34.65 -54.09
N ARG A 516 -24.92 34.75 -52.96
CA ARG A 516 -24.18 35.97 -52.59
C ARG A 516 -23.17 35.77 -51.45
N THR A 517 -22.12 36.55 -51.58
CA THR A 517 -20.91 36.70 -50.80
C THR A 517 -21.13 37.17 -49.37
N GLY A 518 -20.31 36.62 -48.46
CA GLY A 518 -19.74 37.34 -47.33
C GLY A 518 -20.52 37.32 -46.02
N SER A 519 -20.08 36.46 -45.10
CA SER A 519 -20.01 36.72 -43.66
C SER A 519 -19.21 35.59 -43.00
N SER A 520 -18.06 35.92 -42.42
CA SER A 520 -17.24 34.98 -41.65
C SER A 520 -18.06 34.37 -40.50
N PRO A 521 -18.10 33.04 -40.33
CA PRO A 521 -18.62 32.46 -39.10
C PRO A 521 -17.59 32.71 -38.00
N LEU A 522 -18.04 33.34 -36.91
CA LEU A 522 -17.31 33.40 -35.64
C LEU A 522 -16.85 31.98 -35.29
N ALA A 523 -15.53 31.80 -35.17
CA ALA A 523 -14.95 30.56 -34.74
C ALA A 523 -15.52 30.22 -33.35
N VAL A 524 -16.39 29.20 -33.29
CA VAL A 524 -16.71 28.50 -32.05
C VAL A 524 -15.37 28.12 -31.43
N PRO A 525 -15.09 28.43 -30.14
CA PRO A 525 -13.88 27.98 -29.51
C PRO A 525 -13.83 26.46 -29.64
N GLY A 526 -12.97 25.98 -30.54
CA GLY A 526 -12.74 24.56 -30.71
C GLY A 526 -12.42 24.02 -29.32
N ARG A 527 -13.13 22.97 -28.90
CA ARG A 527 -12.69 22.12 -27.80
C ARG A 527 -11.21 21.88 -28.04
N ARG A 528 -10.34 22.49 -27.25
CA ARG A 528 -8.94 22.08 -27.21
C ARG A 528 -9.03 20.59 -26.88
N CYS A 529 -8.68 19.72 -27.83
CA CYS A 529 -8.34 18.36 -27.50
C CYS A 529 -7.19 18.48 -26.51
N SER A 530 -7.52 18.42 -25.22
CA SER A 530 -6.50 18.32 -24.18
C SER A 530 -5.81 17.01 -24.43
N PHE A 531 -4.60 17.06 -24.97
CA PHE A 531 -3.75 15.89 -25.01
C PHE A 531 -3.66 15.35 -23.57
N PRO A 532 -3.84 14.03 -23.38
CA PRO A 532 -3.72 13.44 -22.04
C PRO A 532 -2.33 13.78 -21.48
N SER A 533 -2.26 14.09 -20.19
CA SER A 533 -0.95 14.28 -19.55
C SER A 533 -0.14 12.98 -19.64
N GLU A 534 1.18 13.07 -19.56
CA GLU A 534 2.04 11.88 -19.58
C GLU A 534 1.63 10.89 -18.47
N ARG A 535 1.38 11.42 -17.27
CA ARG A 535 0.84 10.66 -16.13
C ARG A 535 -0.45 9.92 -16.49
N GLN A 536 -1.40 10.62 -17.12
CA GLN A 536 -2.67 10.03 -17.54
C GLN A 536 -2.43 8.89 -18.54
N ALA A 537 -1.63 9.12 -19.58
CA ALA A 537 -1.32 8.10 -20.58
C ALA A 537 -0.63 6.87 -19.98
N ARG A 538 0.33 7.06 -19.05
CA ARG A 538 1.04 5.97 -18.36
C ARG A 538 0.10 5.12 -17.51
N LEU A 539 -0.75 5.74 -16.71
CA LEU A 539 -1.70 5.02 -15.84
C LEU A 539 -2.81 4.33 -16.63
N GLU A 540 -3.32 4.96 -17.69
CA GLU A 540 -4.28 4.36 -18.60
C GLU A 540 -3.67 3.14 -19.30
N ALA A 541 -2.42 3.21 -19.78
CA ALA A 541 -1.74 2.08 -20.40
C ALA A 541 -1.62 0.87 -19.45
N VAL A 542 -1.26 1.10 -18.17
CA VAL A 542 -1.24 0.04 -17.15
C VAL A 542 -2.64 -0.54 -16.93
N ARG A 543 -3.65 0.32 -16.80
CA ARG A 543 -5.04 -0.10 -16.57
C ARG A 543 -5.56 -0.95 -17.74
N GLU A 544 -5.39 -0.50 -18.97
CA GLU A 544 -5.87 -1.21 -20.16
C GLU A 544 -5.15 -2.56 -20.34
N ALA A 545 -3.83 -2.60 -20.13
CA ALA A 545 -3.08 -3.86 -20.17
C ALA A 545 -3.57 -4.85 -19.10
N PHE A 546 -3.87 -4.38 -17.89
CA PHE A 546 -4.46 -5.20 -16.83
C PHE A 546 -5.85 -5.71 -17.21
N LEU A 547 -6.74 -4.81 -17.67
CA LEU A 547 -8.11 -5.18 -18.02
C LEU A 547 -8.16 -6.20 -19.14
N ALA A 548 -7.30 -6.05 -20.16
CA ALA A 548 -7.17 -7.02 -21.24
C ALA A 548 -6.75 -8.40 -20.73
N ALA A 549 -5.68 -8.47 -19.93
CA ALA A 549 -5.16 -9.73 -19.41
C ALA A 549 -6.08 -10.38 -18.35
N TYR A 550 -6.73 -9.59 -17.50
CA TYR A 550 -7.65 -10.08 -16.48
C TYR A 550 -8.94 -10.62 -17.09
N SER A 551 -9.49 -9.92 -18.09
CA SER A 551 -10.71 -10.34 -18.77
C SER A 551 -10.54 -11.63 -19.58
N SER A 552 -9.35 -11.85 -20.15
CA SER A 552 -9.03 -13.08 -20.89
C SER A 552 -8.77 -14.30 -19.99
N THR A 553 -8.46 -14.10 -18.71
CA THR A 553 -8.04 -15.18 -17.78
C THR A 553 -9.09 -15.50 -16.73
N VAL A 554 -9.48 -14.50 -15.93
CA VAL A 554 -10.43 -14.67 -14.82
C VAL A 554 -11.86 -14.43 -15.29
N GLY A 555 -12.02 -13.48 -16.22
CA GLY A 555 -13.31 -13.05 -16.75
C GLY A 555 -14.08 -12.14 -15.80
N LEU A 556 -14.77 -11.14 -16.36
CA LEU A 556 -15.67 -10.28 -15.62
C LEU A 556 -17.04 -10.96 -15.55
N LYS A 557 -17.39 -11.51 -14.38
CA LYS A 557 -18.69 -12.14 -14.16
C LYS A 557 -19.65 -11.08 -13.63
N SER A 558 -20.48 -10.51 -14.50
CA SER A 558 -21.61 -9.67 -14.07
C SER A 558 -22.66 -10.51 -13.35
N SER A 559 -23.21 -10.00 -12.25
CA SER A 559 -24.34 -10.61 -11.56
C SER A 559 -25.65 -10.36 -12.33
N ALA A 560 -26.06 -11.35 -13.13
CA ALA A 560 -27.37 -11.49 -13.81
C ALA A 560 -27.73 -10.46 -14.93
N PRO A 561 -28.53 -10.86 -15.94
CA PRO A 561 -29.00 -9.96 -16.99
C PRO A 561 -30.11 -9.07 -16.43
N SER A 562 -29.81 -7.81 -16.15
CA SER A 562 -30.85 -6.79 -16.01
C SER A 562 -31.56 -6.62 -17.37
N PRO A 563 -32.91 -6.55 -17.44
CA PRO A 563 -33.66 -6.42 -18.69
C PRO A 563 -33.55 -5.03 -19.35
N SER A 564 -32.50 -4.27 -19.02
CA SER A 564 -32.27 -2.91 -19.48
C SER A 564 -30.78 -2.66 -19.66
N GLY A 565 -30.25 -2.93 -20.87
CA GLY A 565 -29.13 -2.22 -21.51
C GLY A 565 -27.75 -2.12 -20.84
N ALA A 566 -27.53 -2.61 -19.61
CA ALA A 566 -26.31 -2.34 -18.84
C ALA A 566 -25.04 -3.04 -19.37
N ILE A 567 -25.20 -4.02 -20.26
CA ILE A 567 -24.08 -4.71 -20.94
C ILE A 567 -23.22 -3.72 -21.76
N SER A 568 -23.76 -2.54 -22.12
CA SER A 568 -23.03 -1.53 -22.90
C SER A 568 -21.86 -0.90 -22.13
N GLY A 569 -21.97 -0.63 -20.82
CA GLY A 569 -21.01 0.25 -20.14
C GLY A 569 -19.57 -0.30 -20.05
N LEU A 570 -19.42 -1.59 -19.74
CA LEU A 570 -18.12 -2.24 -19.56
C LEU A 570 -17.49 -2.64 -20.91
N LEU A 571 -18.30 -3.11 -21.86
CA LEU A 571 -17.88 -3.37 -23.24
C LEU A 571 -17.57 -2.09 -24.01
N GLU A 572 -18.23 -0.97 -23.71
CA GLU A 572 -17.94 0.34 -24.30
C GLU A 572 -16.70 0.99 -23.66
N GLN A 573 -16.45 0.77 -22.36
CA GLN A 573 -15.17 1.10 -21.73
C GLN A 573 -14.02 0.28 -22.36
N PHE A 574 -14.25 -1.01 -22.61
CA PHE A 574 -13.30 -1.87 -23.32
C PHE A 574 -13.11 -1.42 -24.78
N ALA A 575 -14.19 -1.20 -25.54
CA ALA A 575 -14.14 -0.78 -26.95
C ALA A 575 -13.45 0.57 -27.16
N ARG A 576 -13.55 1.49 -26.20
CA ARG A 576 -12.81 2.76 -26.20
C ARG A 576 -11.31 2.58 -25.92
N GLY A 577 -10.92 1.54 -25.17
CA GLY A 577 -9.51 1.23 -24.85
C GLY A 577 -8.76 0.45 -25.94
N VAL A 578 -9.44 -0.40 -26.71
CA VAL A 578 -8.82 -1.21 -27.80
C VAL A 578 -8.93 -0.62 -29.21
N GLY A 579 -9.49 0.59 -29.38
CA GLY A 579 -9.52 1.26 -30.70
C GLY A 579 -10.33 0.54 -31.77
N LEU A 580 -11.28 -0.32 -31.40
CA LEU A 580 -12.16 -1.01 -32.34
C LEU A 580 -13.36 -0.11 -32.69
N ARG A 581 -13.15 0.82 -33.63
CA ARG A 581 -14.26 1.48 -34.34
C ARG A 581 -14.77 0.52 -35.42
N GLY A 582 -15.73 -0.32 -35.07
CA GLY A 582 -16.47 -1.14 -36.03
C GLY A 582 -17.37 -0.26 -36.91
N SER A 583 -16.94 -0.02 -38.14
CA SER A 583 -17.75 0.55 -39.20
C SER A 583 -18.78 -0.49 -39.64
N ASN A 584 -19.98 -0.45 -39.07
CA ASN A 584 -21.12 -1.18 -39.66
C ASN A 584 -21.94 -0.21 -40.50
N ALA A 585 -21.49 -0.03 -41.74
CA ALA A 585 -22.42 0.11 -42.86
C ALA A 585 -22.70 -1.31 -43.37
N ILE A 586 -23.98 -1.65 -43.54
CA ILE A 586 -24.56 -2.24 -44.76
C ILE A 586 -25.98 -2.74 -44.45
N VAL A 587 -26.92 -2.13 -45.18
CA VAL A 587 -28.23 -2.56 -45.73
C VAL A 587 -29.30 -3.10 -44.78
#